data_AF-A0A832M3P3-F1
#
_entry.id   AF-A0A832M3P3-F1
#
_cell.length_a   1.000
_cell.length_b   1.000
_cell.length_c   1.000
_cell.angle_alpha   90.00
_cell.angle_beta   90.00
_cell.angle_gamma   90.00
#
_symmetry.space_group_name_H-M   'P 1'
#
loop_
_entity.id
_entity.type
_entity.pdbx_description
1 polymer ?
#
loop_
_entity_poly.entity_id
_entity_poly.type
_entity_poly.pdbx_seq_one_letter_code
_entity_poly.pdbx_strand_id
1 'polypeptide(L)'
;MSSSKRRLLILGPSFRRRKDKKPLPALERFDGLFFRVARKYLSKARDVDVVAMIDDLTLVDGNAPLAYREPEGSEWGKRRLPSEALERAKLANEKFLEEKLKNGRYSEVFLAMGKQYAKA
;
A
#
# COMPACT_ATOMS: atom_id res chain seq x y z
N MET A 1 1.78 -3.60 -31.49
CA MET A 1 1.60 -2.57 -30.43
C MET A 1 2.58 -2.89 -29.32
N SER A 2 3.58 -2.04 -29.06
CA SER A 2 4.44 -2.19 -27.89
C SER A 2 3.58 -1.90 -26.65
N SER A 3 3.12 -2.94 -25.97
CA SER A 3 2.46 -2.80 -24.68
C SER A 3 3.52 -2.34 -23.69
N SER A 4 3.63 -1.03 -23.43
CA SER A 4 4.55 -0.52 -22.40
C SER A 4 4.19 -1.21 -21.08
N LYS A 5 5.11 -2.03 -20.56
CA LYS A 5 4.92 -2.70 -19.27
C LYS A 5 4.62 -1.65 -18.20
N ARG A 6 3.65 -1.95 -17.33
CA ARG A 6 3.26 -1.05 -16.22
C ARG A 6 4.35 -1.08 -15.13
N ARG A 7 4.29 -0.16 -14.20
CA ARG A 7 5.11 -0.17 -12.97
C ARG A 7 4.19 -0.34 -11.76
N LEU A 8 4.68 -0.99 -10.71
CA LEU A 8 3.95 -1.15 -9.46
C LEU A 8 4.59 -0.30 -8.37
N LEU A 9 3.82 0.56 -7.72
CA LEU A 9 4.23 1.32 -6.55
C LEU A 9 3.54 0.76 -5.30
N ILE A 10 4.33 0.28 -4.35
CA ILE A 10 3.84 -0.23 -3.07
C ILE A 10 4.16 0.79 -1.97
N LEU A 11 3.11 1.33 -1.36
CA LEU A 11 3.19 2.31 -0.28
C LEU A 11 3.09 1.63 1.08
N GLY A 12 3.99 1.99 2.00
CA GLY A 12 3.92 1.53 3.39
C GLY A 12 2.70 2.07 4.15
N PRO A 13 2.51 1.62 5.41
CA PRO A 13 1.35 2.00 6.20
C PRO A 13 1.36 3.50 6.54
N SER A 14 0.17 4.06 6.84
CA SER A 14 0.02 5.47 7.16
C SER A 14 -0.83 5.74 8.39
N PHE A 15 -0.37 6.67 9.24
CA PHE A 15 -1.05 6.99 10.49
C PHE A 15 -2.18 7.97 10.19
N ARG A 16 -1.79 9.04 9.49
CA ARG A 16 -2.70 10.07 8.99
C ARG A 16 -3.63 9.45 7.97
N ARG A 17 -4.91 9.73 8.13
CA ARG A 17 -5.98 9.22 7.28
C ARG A 17 -7.13 10.23 7.27
N ARG A 18 -7.82 10.35 6.15
CA ARG A 18 -9.01 11.19 6.00
C ARG A 18 -10.14 10.64 6.84
N LYS A 19 -10.89 11.51 7.52
CA LYS A 19 -11.96 11.15 8.46
C LYS A 19 -13.35 11.05 7.82
N ASP A 20 -13.44 11.14 6.48
CA ASP A 20 -14.69 10.94 5.75
C ASP A 20 -15.36 9.63 6.15
N LYS A 21 -16.65 9.70 6.50
CA LYS A 21 -17.45 8.54 6.94
C LYS A 21 -17.69 7.54 5.81
N LYS A 22 -17.76 8.01 4.56
CA LYS A 22 -17.90 7.13 3.40
C LYS A 22 -16.62 6.33 3.16
N PRO A 23 -16.70 5.10 2.64
CA PRO A 23 -15.53 4.39 2.14
C PRO A 23 -14.77 5.24 1.10
N LEU A 24 -13.44 5.20 1.17
CA LEU A 24 -12.54 5.88 0.23
C LEU A 24 -11.55 4.87 -0.32
N PRO A 25 -11.09 5.01 -1.59
CA PRO A 25 -9.94 4.27 -2.10
C PRO A 25 -8.76 4.30 -1.10
N ALA A 26 -8.01 3.21 -0.95
CA ALA A 26 -6.86 3.15 -0.04
C ALA A 26 -5.87 4.31 -0.27
N LEU A 27 -5.62 4.66 -1.54
CA LEU A 27 -4.79 5.79 -1.95
C LEU A 27 -5.33 7.15 -1.47
N GLU A 28 -6.64 7.29 -1.31
CA GLU A 28 -7.30 8.51 -0.80
C GLU A 28 -7.53 8.48 0.71
N ARG A 29 -7.77 7.29 1.28
CA ARG A 29 -8.02 7.09 2.71
C ARG A 29 -6.81 7.52 3.53
N PHE A 30 -5.62 7.07 3.15
CA PHE A 30 -4.39 7.40 3.86
C PHE A 30 -3.85 8.77 3.44
N ASP A 31 -3.27 9.52 4.38
CA ASP A 31 -2.85 10.92 4.17
C ASP A 31 -1.41 11.22 4.62
N GLY A 32 -0.58 10.17 4.73
CA GLY A 32 0.86 10.33 4.92
C GLY A 32 1.56 10.98 3.72
N LEU A 33 2.82 11.37 3.92
CA LEU A 33 3.63 12.07 2.91
C LEU A 33 3.65 11.32 1.57
N PHE A 34 3.97 10.02 1.57
CA PHE A 34 4.04 9.23 0.33
C PHE A 34 2.69 9.13 -0.39
N PHE A 35 1.57 9.02 0.34
CA PHE A 35 0.24 9.03 -0.26
C PHE A 35 -0.11 10.39 -0.88
N ARG A 36 0.23 11.49 -0.20
CA ARG A 36 0.04 12.85 -0.73
C ARG A 36 0.85 13.08 -1.99
N VAL A 37 2.11 12.65 -2.00
CA VAL A 37 3.00 12.72 -3.18
C VAL A 37 2.43 11.85 -4.30
N ALA A 38 2.11 10.59 -4.04
CA ALA A 38 1.55 9.68 -5.03
C ALA A 38 0.30 10.28 -5.70
N ARG A 39 -0.69 10.74 -4.91
CA ARG A 39 -1.90 11.38 -5.46
C ARG A 39 -1.61 12.61 -6.33
N LYS A 40 -0.61 13.41 -5.97
CA LYS A 40 -0.23 14.61 -6.74
C LYS A 40 0.33 14.28 -8.12
N TYR A 41 1.05 13.17 -8.26
CA TYR A 41 1.81 12.84 -9.48
C TYR A 41 1.21 11.70 -10.31
N LEU A 42 0.36 10.84 -9.74
CA LEU A 42 -0.23 9.70 -10.48
C LEU A 42 -1.06 10.10 -11.70
N SER A 43 -1.69 11.28 -11.68
CA SER A 43 -2.39 11.81 -12.87
C SER A 43 -1.46 12.01 -14.08
N LYS A 44 -0.16 12.17 -13.82
CA LYS A 44 0.90 12.29 -14.84
C LYS A 44 1.58 10.95 -15.14
N ALA A 45 1.40 9.92 -14.31
CA ALA A 45 2.04 8.61 -14.42
C ALA A 45 0.98 7.51 -14.65
N ARG A 46 0.45 7.45 -15.88
CA ARG A 46 -0.71 6.60 -16.26
C ARG A 46 -0.40 5.10 -16.30
N ASP A 47 0.87 4.74 -16.31
CA ASP A 47 1.40 3.38 -16.36
C ASP A 47 1.77 2.83 -14.97
N VAL A 48 1.41 3.52 -13.89
CA VAL A 48 1.69 3.11 -12.51
C VAL A 48 0.43 2.58 -11.84
N ASP A 49 0.48 1.35 -11.35
CA ASP A 49 -0.50 0.82 -10.40
C ASP A 49 0.00 1.02 -8.98
N VAL A 50 -0.93 1.22 -8.05
CA VAL A 50 -0.60 1.47 -6.64
C VAL A 50 -1.19 0.38 -5.76
N VAL A 51 -0.38 -0.07 -4.82
CA VAL A 51 -0.77 -0.95 -3.72
C VAL A 51 -0.43 -0.24 -2.41
N ALA A 52 -1.28 -0.40 -1.40
CA ALA A 52 -1.10 0.20 -0.09
C ALA A 52 -1.06 -0.89 0.99
N MET A 53 -0.12 -0.79 1.91
CA MET A 53 -0.11 -1.58 3.14
C MET A 53 -1.08 -0.96 4.17
N ILE A 54 -1.95 -1.77 4.76
CA ILE A 54 -2.94 -1.35 5.75
C ILE A 54 -2.50 -1.69 7.18
N ASP A 55 -3.38 -1.45 8.17
CA ASP A 55 -3.04 -1.45 9.60
C ASP A 55 -2.60 -2.82 10.16
N ASP A 56 -2.98 -3.91 9.49
CA ASP A 56 -2.58 -5.29 9.82
C ASP A 56 -1.36 -5.78 9.01
N LEU A 57 -0.68 -4.85 8.32
CA LEU A 57 0.48 -5.07 7.44
C LEU A 57 0.17 -5.80 6.13
N THR A 58 -1.10 -6.07 5.83
CA THR A 58 -1.47 -6.67 4.54
C THR A 58 -1.54 -5.64 3.41
N LEU A 59 -1.38 -6.10 2.18
CA LEU A 59 -1.45 -5.29 0.96
C LEU A 59 -2.86 -5.28 0.37
N VAL A 60 -3.30 -4.09 -0.06
CA VAL A 60 -4.54 -3.90 -0.82
C VAL A 60 -4.29 -3.03 -2.05
N ASP A 61 -5.13 -3.19 -3.06
CA ASP A 61 -5.16 -2.28 -4.20
C ASP A 61 -5.38 -0.82 -3.78
N GLY A 62 -4.70 0.12 -4.44
CA GLY A 62 -4.86 1.55 -4.18
C GLY A 62 -6.29 2.06 -4.36
N ASN A 63 -7.08 1.36 -5.18
CA ASN A 63 -8.50 1.63 -5.42
C ASN A 63 -9.44 0.85 -4.49
N ALA A 64 -8.92 -0.03 -3.63
CA ALA A 64 -9.74 -0.80 -2.71
C ALA A 64 -10.50 0.14 -1.77
N PRO A 65 -11.84 0.00 -1.65
CA PRO A 65 -12.63 0.87 -0.79
C PRO A 65 -12.38 0.53 0.68
N LEU A 66 -11.86 1.50 1.45
CA LEU A 66 -11.60 1.38 2.87
C LEU A 66 -12.54 2.28 3.67
N ALA A 67 -13.27 1.69 4.62
CA ALA A 67 -13.96 2.43 5.67
C ALA A 67 -12.96 3.18 6.55
N TYR A 68 -13.42 4.25 7.21
CA TYR A 68 -12.61 4.89 8.24
C TYR A 68 -12.45 3.94 9.43
N ARG A 69 -11.21 3.75 9.87
CA ARG A 69 -10.86 3.13 11.14
C ARG A 69 -9.91 4.07 11.86
N GLU A 70 -10.01 4.19 13.17
CA GLU A 70 -9.03 4.96 13.92
C GLU A 70 -7.65 4.29 13.84
N PRO A 71 -6.56 5.06 13.73
CA PRO A 71 -5.23 4.48 13.78
C PRO A 71 -4.96 3.91 15.17
N GLU A 72 -4.40 2.70 15.22
CA GLU A 72 -3.98 2.11 16.49
C GLU A 72 -2.67 2.74 16.99
N GLY A 73 -2.63 3.07 18.28
CA GLY A 73 -1.48 3.67 18.95
C GLY A 73 -1.33 5.17 18.70
N SER A 74 -0.21 5.74 19.16
CA SER A 74 0.08 7.18 19.04
C SER A 74 0.86 7.53 17.77
N GLU A 75 1.74 6.63 17.30
CA GLU A 75 2.58 6.81 16.11
C GLU A 75 2.99 5.45 15.50
N TRP A 76 2.99 5.34 14.16
CA TRP A 76 3.41 4.09 13.47
C TRP A 76 4.87 3.70 13.73
N GLY A 77 5.77 4.68 13.80
CA GLY A 77 7.22 4.43 13.95
C GLY A 77 7.61 3.81 15.29
N LYS A 78 6.71 3.84 16.28
CA LYS A 78 6.93 3.30 17.63
C LYS A 78 6.18 1.98 17.87
N ARG A 79 5.38 1.51 16.90
CA ARG A 79 4.63 0.26 17.03
C ARG A 79 5.60 -0.92 16.90
N ARG A 80 5.76 -1.70 17.97
CA ARG A 80 6.40 -3.01 17.87
C ARG A 80 5.49 -3.91 17.06
N LEU A 81 6.01 -4.47 15.97
CA LEU A 81 5.30 -5.44 15.14
C LEU A 81 5.59 -6.83 15.73
N PRO A 82 4.59 -7.52 16.33
CA PRO A 82 4.81 -8.87 16.85
C PRO A 82 5.23 -9.79 15.71
N SER A 83 6.19 -10.69 15.95
CA SER A 83 6.72 -11.61 14.93
C SER A 83 5.61 -12.42 14.26
N GLU A 84 4.62 -12.87 15.02
CA GLU A 84 3.48 -13.62 14.47
C GLU A 84 2.61 -12.78 13.51
N ALA A 85 2.44 -11.48 13.77
CA ALA A 85 1.69 -10.60 12.88
C ALA A 85 2.46 -10.36 11.58
N LEU A 86 3.79 -10.23 11.66
CA LEU A 86 4.67 -10.15 10.49
C LEU A 86 4.58 -11.41 9.64
N GLU A 87 4.70 -12.60 10.22
CA GLU A 87 4.63 -13.86 9.46
C GLU A 87 3.26 -14.07 8.80
N ARG A 88 2.17 -13.76 9.50
CA ARG A 88 0.83 -13.83 8.90
C ARG A 88 0.66 -12.86 7.73
N ALA A 89 1.12 -11.62 7.91
CA ALA A 89 1.07 -10.62 6.85
C ALA A 89 1.94 -11.02 5.65
N LYS A 90 3.13 -11.56 5.91
CA LYS A 90 4.05 -12.06 4.89
C LYS A 90 3.40 -13.09 3.99
N LEU A 91 2.80 -14.13 4.56
CA LEU A 91 2.11 -15.16 3.78
C LEU A 91 0.95 -14.59 2.95
N ALA A 92 0.19 -13.66 3.51
CA ALA A 92 -0.91 -13.00 2.79
C ALA A 92 -0.39 -12.10 1.65
N ASN A 93 0.70 -11.38 1.89
CA ASN A 93 1.30 -10.46 0.94
C ASN A 93 2.02 -11.19 -0.20
N GLU A 94 2.71 -12.29 0.10
CA GLU A 94 3.30 -13.18 -0.92
C GLU A 94 2.21 -13.69 -1.86
N LYS A 95 1.11 -14.21 -1.32
CA LYS A 95 -0.03 -14.65 -2.15
C LYS A 95 -0.61 -13.50 -2.99
N PHE A 96 -0.84 -12.35 -2.38
CA PHE A 96 -1.35 -11.17 -3.08
C PHE A 96 -0.42 -10.75 -4.24
N LEU A 97 0.89 -10.71 -3.98
CA LEU A 97 1.89 -10.32 -4.98
C LEU A 97 2.05 -11.38 -6.07
N GLU A 98 2.03 -12.68 -5.74
CA GLU A 98 2.04 -13.76 -6.73
C GLU A 98 0.89 -13.58 -7.73
N GLU A 99 -0.33 -13.40 -7.25
CA GLU A 99 -1.51 -13.15 -8.10
C GLU A 99 -1.34 -11.87 -8.93
N LYS A 100 -0.82 -10.79 -8.31
CA LYS A 100 -0.61 -9.51 -8.97
C LYS A 100 0.43 -9.57 -10.09
N LEU A 101 1.51 -10.33 -9.88
CA LEU A 101 2.69 -10.38 -10.73
C LEU A 101 2.64 -11.51 -11.79
N LYS A 102 1.74 -12.49 -11.63
CA LYS A 102 1.65 -13.73 -12.42
C LYS A 102 1.79 -13.58 -13.94
N ASN A 103 1.31 -12.48 -14.51
CA ASN A 103 1.25 -12.28 -15.96
C ASN A 103 2.40 -11.42 -16.53
N GLY A 104 3.42 -11.09 -15.73
CA GLY A 104 4.57 -10.29 -16.20
C GLY A 104 4.21 -8.87 -16.66
N ARG A 105 3.04 -8.36 -16.23
CA ARG A 105 2.48 -7.05 -16.62
C ARG A 105 3.31 -5.87 -16.12
N TYR A 106 4.17 -6.09 -15.12
CA TYR A 106 5.01 -5.07 -14.52
C TYR A 106 6.46 -5.23 -14.95
N SER A 107 7.10 -4.13 -15.38
CA SER A 107 8.54 -4.10 -15.62
C SER A 107 9.35 -3.84 -14.34
N GLU A 108 8.72 -3.21 -13.35
CA GLU A 108 9.40 -2.71 -12.16
C GLU A 108 8.45 -2.59 -10.98
N VAL A 109 8.98 -2.81 -9.77
CA VAL A 109 8.28 -2.69 -8.50
C VAL A 109 9.06 -1.73 -7.60
N PHE A 110 8.40 -0.66 -7.14
CA PHE A 110 8.94 0.32 -6.21
C PHE A 110 8.35 0.13 -4.82
N LEU A 111 9.21 0.07 -3.82
CA LEU A 111 8.83 -0.01 -2.41
C LEU A 111 9.07 1.34 -1.74
N ALA A 112 8.01 2.04 -1.36
CA ALA A 112 8.08 3.31 -0.62
C ALA A 112 7.65 3.09 0.83
N MET A 113 8.49 2.40 1.60
CA MET A 113 8.23 2.05 3.00
C MET A 113 9.51 1.85 3.81
N GLY A 114 9.38 1.88 5.14
CA GLY A 114 10.49 1.57 6.03
C GLY A 114 10.87 0.09 6.02
N LYS A 115 12.15 -0.22 6.27
CA LYS A 115 12.71 -1.59 6.26
C LYS A 115 11.96 -2.58 7.16
N GLN A 116 11.39 -2.12 8.27
CA GLN A 116 10.62 -2.97 9.16
C GLN A 116 9.31 -3.46 8.55
N TYR A 117 8.68 -2.66 7.70
CA TYR A 117 7.43 -3.01 7.02
C TYR A 117 7.68 -3.89 5.80
N ALA A 118 8.81 -3.68 5.10
CA ALA A 118 9.22 -4.52 3.96
C ALA A 118 9.57 -5.98 4.33
N LYS A 119 9.49 -6.34 5.62
CA LYS A 119 9.64 -7.72 6.10
C LYS A 119 8.31 -8.49 6.14
N ALA A 120 7.19 -7.76 6.20
CA ALA A 120 5.85 -8.30 5.94
C ALA A 120 5.61 -8.31 4.44
#